data_AF-A0AAI8Z7J4-F1
#
_entry.id   AF-A0AAI8Z7J4-F1
#
_cell.length_a   1.000
_cell.length_b   1.000
_cell.length_c   1.000
_cell.angle_alpha   90.00
_cell.angle_beta   90.00
_cell.angle_gamma   90.00
#
_symmetry.space_group_name_H-M   'P 1'
#
loop_
_entity.id
_entity.type
_entity.pdbx_description
1 polymer ?
#
loop_
_entity_poly.entity_id
_entity_poly.type
_entity_poly.pdbx_seq_one_letter_code
_entity_poly.pdbx_strand_id
1 'polypeptide(L)'
;MTPSADSPPQPSSTFDEGECHFFKIPVELRFNIYEYALTSVTIETDPSNLQTPAILGVCRSMRSEALPIWSSQINSITDKKIEEHSALAREMEMHKVGSDRSLTTILEGLQYICLFGRQATAFRVAQQWIDLMVRERKKRVTWEKRVLE
;
A
#
# COMPACT_ATOMS: atom_id res chain seq x y z
N MET A 1 70.61 16.57 26.97
CA MET A 1 70.36 15.18 26.57
C MET A 1 69.31 14.61 27.51
N THR A 2 68.05 14.59 27.08
CA THR A 2 66.93 13.95 27.79
C THR A 2 66.09 13.26 26.72
N PRO A 3 66.07 11.93 26.65
CA PRO A 3 65.19 11.22 25.74
C PRO A 3 63.76 11.26 26.32
N SER A 4 62.87 11.95 25.61
CA SER A 4 61.46 12.09 25.98
C SER A 4 60.66 10.86 25.56
N ALA A 5 59.89 10.37 26.53
CA ALA A 5 58.54 9.84 26.41
C ALA A 5 58.32 8.61 25.53
N ASP A 6 58.56 7.48 26.17
CA ASP A 6 57.86 6.21 26.03
C ASP A 6 56.35 6.44 25.87
N SER A 7 55.83 6.33 24.65
CA SER A 7 54.40 6.40 24.37
C SER A 7 53.82 4.98 24.45
N PRO A 8 52.78 4.74 25.27
CA PRO A 8 52.19 3.41 25.39
C PRO A 8 51.60 2.97 24.03
N PRO A 9 51.75 1.69 23.66
CA PRO A 9 51.21 1.18 22.40
C PRO A 9 49.70 1.39 22.36
N GLN A 10 49.22 2.19 21.41
CA GLN A 10 47.80 2.30 21.14
C GLN A 10 47.27 0.94 20.72
N PRO A 11 46.17 0.44 21.32
CA PRO A 11 45.53 -0.78 20.86
C PRO A 11 45.00 -0.54 19.45
N SER A 12 45.66 -1.14 18.46
CA SER A 12 45.17 -1.23 17.09
C SER A 12 43.92 -2.11 17.11
N SER A 13 42.77 -1.50 17.39
CA SER A 13 41.48 -2.17 17.30
C SER A 13 41.16 -2.35 15.82
N THR A 14 41.59 -3.47 15.25
CA THR A 14 41.14 -3.97 13.95
C THR A 14 39.74 -4.52 14.11
N PHE A 15 38.78 -3.67 14.49
CA PHE A 15 37.39 -3.98 14.17
C PHE A 15 37.24 -3.62 12.69
N ASP A 16 36.84 -4.60 11.87
CA ASP A 16 36.36 -4.33 10.52
C ASP A 16 35.12 -3.43 10.63
N GLU A 17 35.34 -2.12 10.70
CA GLU A 17 34.35 -1.07 10.99
C GLU A 17 33.26 -0.91 9.92
N GLY A 18 33.23 -1.76 8.90
CA GLY A 18 32.30 -1.64 7.78
C GLY A 18 31.11 -2.60 7.79
N GLU A 19 31.17 -3.71 8.53
CA GLU A 19 30.19 -4.79 8.33
C GLU A 19 29.11 -4.79 9.41
N CYS A 20 27.88 -4.43 9.00
CA CYS A 20 26.72 -4.48 9.87
C CYS A 20 26.48 -5.91 10.37
N HIS A 21 26.62 -6.12 11.69
CA HIS A 21 26.44 -7.41 12.36
C HIS A 21 25.09 -8.09 12.07
N PHE A 22 24.08 -7.31 11.70
CA PHE A 22 22.79 -7.84 11.30
C PHE A 22 22.88 -8.82 10.12
N PHE A 23 23.77 -8.58 9.15
CA PHE A 23 23.94 -9.46 8.00
C PHE A 23 24.72 -10.75 8.31
N LYS A 24 25.31 -10.85 9.51
CA LYS A 24 25.92 -12.11 10.00
C LYS A 24 24.87 -13.12 10.45
N ILE A 25 23.63 -12.68 10.67
CA ILE A 25 22.49 -13.55 10.99
C ILE A 25 22.11 -14.37 9.74
N PRO A 26 21.81 -15.67 9.84
CA PRO A 26 21.27 -16.45 8.72
C PRO A 26 20.05 -15.79 8.06
N VAL A 27 19.93 -15.94 6.74
CA VAL A 27 18.89 -15.26 5.95
C VAL A 27 17.49 -15.61 6.43
N GLU A 28 17.24 -16.85 6.80
CA GLU A 28 15.94 -17.33 7.29
C GLU A 28 15.51 -16.59 8.56
N LEU A 29 16.46 -16.34 9.47
CA LEU A 29 16.18 -15.59 10.70
C LEU A 29 16.00 -14.10 10.42
N ARG A 30 16.72 -13.53 9.45
CA ARG A 30 16.48 -12.14 9.01
C ARG A 30 15.08 -11.98 8.44
N PHE A 31 14.61 -12.94 7.65
CA PHE A 31 13.25 -12.94 7.09
C PHE A 31 12.19 -12.99 8.19
N ASN A 32 12.36 -13.84 9.20
CA ASN A 32 11.44 -13.87 10.35
C ASN A 32 11.40 -12.51 11.08
N ILE A 33 12.55 -11.84 11.23
CA ILE A 33 12.62 -10.50 11.82
C ILE A 33 11.88 -9.48 10.94
N TYR A 34 12.08 -9.52 9.62
CA TYR A 34 11.38 -8.64 8.69
C TYR A 34 9.87 -8.87 8.73
N GLU A 35 9.41 -10.12 8.68
CA GLU A 35 7.99 -10.45 8.76
C GLU A 35 7.38 -9.95 10.06
N TYR A 36 8.03 -10.18 11.20
CA TYR A 36 7.56 -9.70 12.50
C TYR A 36 7.48 -8.16 12.54
N ALA A 37 8.55 -7.49 12.09
CA ALA A 37 8.60 -6.03 12.06
C ALA A 37 7.52 -5.43 11.15
N LEU A 38 7.32 -5.99 9.96
CA LEU A 38 6.36 -5.48 8.97
C LEU A 38 4.92 -5.80 9.36
N THR A 39 4.65 -6.94 9.98
CA THR A 39 3.29 -7.31 10.44
C THR A 39 2.81 -6.43 11.60
N SER A 40 3.73 -5.88 12.40
CA SER A 40 3.39 -4.96 13.49
C SER A 40 2.98 -3.56 13.00
N VAL A 41 3.27 -3.22 11.74
CA VAL A 41 2.91 -1.93 11.17
C VAL A 41 1.42 -1.94 10.88
N THR A 42 0.69 -1.08 11.58
CA THR A 42 -0.73 -0.85 11.26
C THR A 42 -0.79 -0.12 9.94
N ILE A 43 -1.18 -0.83 8.88
CA ILE A 43 -1.43 -0.22 7.58
C ILE A 43 -2.78 0.49 7.69
N GLU A 44 -2.73 1.80 7.87
CA GLU A 44 -3.93 2.61 7.81
C GLU A 44 -4.63 2.41 6.46
N THR A 45 -5.95 2.42 6.50
CA THR A 45 -6.76 2.15 5.32
C THR A 45 -6.74 3.28 4.30
N ASP A 46 -6.26 4.46 4.70
CA ASP A 46 -6.13 5.62 3.84
C ASP A 46 -4.83 5.54 3.02
N PRO A 47 -4.91 5.48 1.66
CA PRO A 47 -3.73 5.51 0.80
C PRO A 47 -2.81 6.70 1.05
N SER A 48 -3.38 7.85 1.44
CA SER A 48 -2.61 9.08 1.65
C SER A 48 -1.75 9.03 2.91
N ASN A 49 -2.06 8.12 3.85
CA ASN A 49 -1.36 7.94 5.12
C ASN A 49 -0.53 6.64 5.17
N LEU A 50 -0.18 6.04 4.03
CA LEU A 50 0.71 4.89 4.00
C LEU A 50 2.09 5.24 4.55
N GLN A 51 2.30 4.97 5.83
CA GLN A 51 3.61 5.10 6.44
C GLN A 51 4.52 4.00 5.91
N THR A 52 5.63 4.41 5.29
CA THR A 52 6.67 3.47 4.87
C THR A 52 7.35 2.92 6.13
N PRO A 53 7.40 1.59 6.33
CA PRO A 53 8.08 1.00 7.48
C PRO A 53 9.53 1.47 7.58
N ALA A 54 9.97 1.86 8.78
CA ALA A 54 11.32 2.37 9.01
C ALA A 54 12.41 1.40 8.52
N ILE A 55 12.15 0.09 8.55
CA ILE A 55 13.07 -0.96 8.10
C ILE A 55 13.41 -0.85 6.61
N LEU A 56 12.51 -0.34 5.78
CA LEU A 56 12.77 -0.07 4.37
C LEU A 56 13.67 1.16 4.17
N GLY A 57 13.83 2.00 5.21
CA GLY A 57 14.67 3.19 5.20
C GLY A 57 16.12 2.96 5.60
N VAL A 58 16.43 1.86 6.31
CA VAL A 58 17.72 1.68 7.00
C VAL A 58 18.90 1.59 6.03
N CYS A 59 18.89 0.62 5.10
CA CYS A 59 19.94 0.48 4.10
C CYS A 59 19.41 -0.27 2.85
N ARG A 60 20.18 -0.24 1.75
CA ARG A 60 19.79 -0.87 0.48
C ARG A 60 19.56 -2.37 0.62
N SER A 61 20.43 -3.06 1.35
CA SER A 61 20.36 -4.53 1.51
C SER A 61 19.15 -4.97 2.33
N MET A 62 18.86 -4.29 3.46
CA MET A 62 17.64 -4.56 4.23
C MET A 62 16.39 -4.26 3.40
N ARG A 63 16.39 -3.14 2.65
CA ARG A 63 15.28 -2.80 1.75
C ARG A 63 15.05 -3.89 0.70
N SER A 64 16.10 -4.41 0.05
CA SER A 64 15.94 -5.45 -0.98
C SER A 64 15.36 -6.74 -0.43
N GLU A 65 15.67 -7.10 0.82
CA GLU A 65 15.13 -8.31 1.47
C GLU A 65 13.71 -8.08 2.01
N ALA A 66 13.43 -6.93 2.62
CA ALA A 66 12.15 -6.63 3.27
C ALA A 66 11.05 -6.11 2.33
N LEU A 67 11.41 -5.47 1.21
CA LEU A 67 10.44 -4.87 0.28
C LEU A 67 9.46 -5.89 -0.35
N PRO A 68 9.88 -7.10 -0.77
CA PRO A 68 8.95 -8.11 -1.27
C PRO A 68 7.91 -8.55 -0.24
N ILE A 69 8.32 -8.69 1.02
CA ILE A 69 7.45 -9.05 2.15
C ILE A 69 6.40 -7.95 2.35
N TRP A 70 6.84 -6.70 2.43
CA TRP A 70 5.96 -5.54 2.56
C TRP A 70 4.98 -5.42 1.39
N SER A 71 5.47 -5.57 0.17
CA SER A 71 4.64 -5.48 -1.04
C SER A 71 3.56 -6.56 -1.06
N SER A 72 3.89 -7.78 -0.63
CA SER A 72 2.94 -8.88 -0.51
C SER A 72 1.81 -8.55 0.47
N GLN A 73 2.14 -7.98 1.64
CA GLN A 73 1.14 -7.57 2.65
C GLN A 73 0.22 -6.46 2.12
N ILE A 74 0.79 -5.43 1.49
CA ILE A 74 0.01 -4.32 0.91
C ILE A 74 -0.95 -4.83 -0.17
N ASN A 75 -0.50 -5.72 -1.04
CA ASN A 75 -1.34 -6.32 -2.07
C ASN A 75 -2.49 -7.12 -1.44
N SER A 76 -2.21 -7.94 -0.42
CA SER A 76 -3.25 -8.73 0.26
C SER A 76 -4.34 -7.85 0.90
N ILE A 77 -3.95 -6.74 1.52
CA ILE A 77 -4.91 -5.78 2.11
C ILE A 77 -5.71 -5.08 1.02
N THR A 78 -5.03 -4.66 -0.05
CA THR A 78 -5.66 -4.02 -1.19
C THR A 78 -6.71 -4.93 -1.82
N ASP A 79 -6.36 -6.20 -2.07
CA ASP A 79 -7.27 -7.17 -2.69
C ASP A 79 -8.52 -7.40 -1.83
N LYS A 80 -8.36 -7.54 -0.50
CA LYS A 80 -9.49 -7.66 0.42
C LYS A 80 -10.43 -6.45 0.35
N LYS A 81 -9.88 -5.23 0.33
CA LYS A 81 -10.72 -4.04 0.21
C LYS A 81 -11.40 -3.92 -1.15
N ILE A 82 -10.70 -4.27 -2.23
CA ILE A 82 -11.32 -4.30 -3.55
C ILE A 82 -12.52 -5.25 -3.54
N GLU A 83 -12.39 -6.42 -2.90
CA GLU A 83 -13.48 -7.37 -2.74
C GLU A 83 -14.65 -6.80 -1.91
N GLU A 84 -14.36 -6.18 -0.76
CA GLU A 84 -15.35 -5.52 0.11
C GLU A 84 -16.11 -4.41 -0.64
N HIS A 85 -15.40 -3.50 -1.30
CA HIS A 85 -16.02 -2.43 -2.10
C HIS A 85 -16.83 -3.01 -3.28
N SER A 86 -16.35 -4.08 -3.91
CA SER A 86 -17.07 -4.76 -4.99
C SER A 86 -18.32 -5.49 -4.48
N ALA A 87 -18.34 -5.94 -3.22
CA ALA A 87 -19.53 -6.50 -2.59
C ALA A 87 -20.57 -5.41 -2.29
N LEU A 88 -20.15 -4.30 -1.67
CA LEU A 88 -21.01 -3.13 -1.41
C LEU A 88 -21.61 -2.56 -2.69
N ALA A 89 -20.82 -2.46 -3.76
CA ALA A 89 -21.27 -2.09 -5.09
C ALA A 89 -22.44 -2.96 -5.59
N ARG A 90 -22.31 -4.28 -5.47
CA ARG A 90 -23.34 -5.24 -5.90
C ARG A 90 -24.62 -5.12 -5.06
N GLU A 91 -24.49 -4.89 -3.75
CA GLU A 91 -25.64 -4.63 -2.87
C GLU A 91 -26.37 -3.33 -3.28
N MET A 92 -25.61 -2.27 -3.60
CA MET A 92 -26.16 -1.00 -4.07
C MET A 92 -26.81 -1.09 -5.46
N GLU A 93 -26.39 -2.00 -6.34
CA GLU A 93 -27.10 -2.23 -7.61
C GLU A 93 -28.45 -2.92 -7.39
N MET A 94 -28.54 -3.83 -6.41
CA MET A 94 -29.78 -4.55 -6.09
C MET A 94 -30.83 -3.64 -5.47
N HIS A 95 -30.41 -2.73 -4.60
CA HIS A 95 -31.27 -1.69 -4.08
C HIS A 95 -31.23 -0.49 -5.03
N LYS A 96 -32.23 -0.31 -5.92
CA LYS A 96 -32.39 0.89 -6.79
C LYS A 96 -32.44 2.19 -5.96
N VAL A 97 -31.32 2.62 -5.40
CA VAL A 97 -31.25 3.75 -4.46
C VAL A 97 -30.90 4.98 -5.25
N GLY A 98 -31.93 5.77 -5.57
CA GLY A 98 -31.79 7.13 -6.07
C GLY A 98 -31.38 8.12 -4.98
N SER A 99 -30.35 7.82 -4.18
CA SER A 99 -29.87 8.69 -3.11
C SER A 99 -28.44 9.16 -3.37
N ASP A 100 -28.19 10.46 -3.20
CA ASP A 100 -26.90 11.15 -3.42
C ASP A 100 -25.73 10.57 -2.60
N ARG A 101 -26.01 9.85 -1.50
CA ARG A 101 -25.00 9.10 -0.74
C ARG A 101 -24.26 8.05 -1.56
N SER A 102 -24.81 7.59 -2.68
CA SER A 102 -24.15 6.60 -3.53
C SER A 102 -22.90 7.16 -4.22
N LEU A 103 -22.91 8.44 -4.61
CA LEU A 103 -21.82 9.04 -5.39
C LEU A 103 -20.54 9.20 -4.59
N THR A 104 -20.62 9.55 -3.30
CA THR A 104 -19.44 9.68 -2.43
C THR A 104 -18.74 8.34 -2.22
N THR A 105 -19.49 7.27 -1.92
CA THR A 105 -18.93 5.92 -1.76
C THR A 105 -18.33 5.39 -3.07
N ILE A 106 -18.93 5.76 -4.21
CA ILE A 106 -18.39 5.44 -5.55
C ILE A 106 -17.06 6.16 -5.81
N LEU A 107 -16.98 7.46 -5.49
CA LEU A 107 -15.77 8.26 -5.68
C LEU A 107 -14.62 7.77 -4.79
N GLU A 108 -14.90 7.42 -3.54
CA GLU A 108 -13.91 6.84 -2.62
C GLU A 108 -13.38 5.48 -3.13
N GLY A 109 -14.27 4.62 -3.63
CA GLY A 109 -13.88 3.34 -4.24
C GLY A 109 -13.00 3.52 -5.48
N LEU A 110 -13.35 4.47 -6.36
CA LEU A 110 -12.55 4.80 -7.54
C LEU A 110 -11.18 5.38 -7.16
N GLN A 111 -11.12 6.24 -6.15
CA GLN A 111 -9.86 6.79 -5.65
C GLN A 111 -8.96 5.68 -5.08
N TYR A 112 -9.53 4.74 -4.32
CA TYR A 112 -8.79 3.59 -3.80
C TYR A 112 -8.25 2.69 -4.92
N ILE A 113 -9.09 2.38 -5.92
CA ILE A 113 -8.71 1.57 -7.08
C ILE A 113 -7.59 2.24 -7.90
N CYS A 114 -7.65 3.56 -8.09
CA CYS A 114 -6.62 4.32 -8.81
C CYS A 114 -5.30 4.40 -8.05
N LEU A 115 -5.32 4.43 -6.72
CA LEU A 115 -4.11 4.56 -5.90
C LEU A 115 -3.38 3.20 -5.71
N PHE A 116 -4.10 2.09 -5.79
CA PHE A 116 -3.54 0.76 -5.47
C PHE A 116 -3.60 -0.28 -6.58
N GLY A 117 -4.45 -0.12 -7.59
CA GLY A 117 -4.63 -1.14 -8.62
C GLY A 117 -3.47 -1.19 -9.62
N ARG A 118 -3.07 -2.41 -10.03
CA ARG A 118 -2.45 -2.62 -11.34
C ARG A 118 -3.34 -1.95 -12.39
N GLN A 119 -2.78 -1.01 -13.18
CA GLN A 119 -3.55 -0.11 -14.06
C GLN A 119 -4.66 -0.81 -14.87
N ALA A 120 -4.45 -2.04 -15.32
CA ALA A 120 -5.41 -2.76 -16.16
C ALA A 120 -6.72 -3.13 -15.45
N THR A 121 -6.67 -3.64 -14.21
CA THR A 121 -7.89 -4.06 -13.48
C THR A 121 -8.65 -2.84 -12.99
N ALA A 122 -7.91 -1.84 -12.49
CA ALA A 122 -8.45 -0.55 -12.10
C ALA A 122 -9.20 0.13 -13.24
N PHE A 123 -8.60 0.16 -14.43
CA PHE A 123 -9.21 0.73 -15.63
C PHE A 123 -10.47 -0.02 -16.05
N ARG A 124 -10.48 -1.36 -16.02
CA ARG A 124 -11.67 -2.15 -16.36
C ARG A 124 -12.85 -1.88 -15.44
N VAL A 125 -12.61 -1.83 -14.13
CA VAL A 125 -13.65 -1.54 -13.14
C VAL A 125 -14.15 -0.11 -13.34
N ALA A 126 -13.23 0.87 -13.45
CA ALA A 126 -13.61 2.26 -13.73
C ALA A 126 -14.43 2.41 -15.02
N GLN A 127 -14.05 1.69 -16.09
CA GLN A 127 -14.77 1.72 -17.37
C GLN A 127 -16.19 1.14 -17.25
N GLN A 128 -16.36 -0.02 -16.59
CA GLN A 128 -17.67 -0.62 -16.34
C GLN A 128 -18.60 0.34 -15.56
N TRP A 129 -18.03 1.07 -14.60
CA TRP A 129 -18.76 2.06 -13.81
C TRP A 129 -19.14 3.31 -14.59
N ILE A 130 -18.24 3.83 -15.42
CA ILE A 130 -18.54 4.94 -16.34
C ILE A 130 -19.70 4.54 -17.25
N ASP A 131 -19.66 3.33 -17.81
CA ASP A 131 -20.71 2.82 -18.68
C ASP A 131 -22.07 2.71 -17.95
N LEU A 132 -22.06 2.28 -16.68
CA LEU A 132 -23.26 2.23 -15.83
C LEU A 132 -23.84 3.63 -15.59
N MET A 133 -23.00 4.60 -15.21
CA MET A 133 -23.43 5.98 -14.96
C MET A 133 -23.99 6.66 -16.22
N VAL A 134 -23.33 6.45 -17.38
CA VAL A 134 -23.82 6.94 -18.67
C VAL A 134 -25.18 6.34 -19.00
N ARG A 135 -25.38 5.04 -18.74
CA ARG A 135 -26.65 4.34 -18.98
C ARG A 135 -27.77 4.89 -18.10
N GLU A 136 -27.54 5.09 -16.81
CA GLU A 136 -28.52 5.65 -15.89
C GLU A 136 -28.88 7.11 -16.22
N ARG A 137 -27.89 7.92 -16.60
CA ARG A 137 -28.15 9.31 -17.05
C ARG A 137 -29.05 9.33 -18.29
N LYS A 138 -28.81 8.44 -19.27
CA LYS A 138 -29.68 8.31 -20.46
C LYS A 138 -31.12 7.94 -20.08
N LYS A 139 -31.31 7.03 -19.11
CA LYS A 139 -32.65 6.67 -18.62
C LYS A 139 -33.38 7.88 -18.01
N ARG A 140 -32.71 8.68 -17.17
CA ARG A 140 -33.32 9.90 -16.58
C ARG A 140 -33.75 10.91 -17.63
N VAL A 141 -32.88 11.24 -18.59
CA VAL A 141 -33.21 12.18 -19.68
C VAL A 141 -34.41 11.68 -20.51
N THR A 142 -34.50 10.38 -20.74
CA THR A 142 -35.62 9.76 -21.48
C THR A 142 -36.92 9.78 -20.68
N TRP A 143 -36.84 9.73 -19.36
CA TRP A 143 -38.00 9.86 -18.48
C TRP A 143 -38.48 11.32 -18.41
N GLU A 144 -37.58 12.29 -18.22
CA GLU A 144 -37.91 13.72 -18.18
C GLU A 144 -38.59 14.19 -19.47
N LYS A 145 -38.11 13.74 -20.64
CA LYS A 145 -38.74 14.04 -21.93
C LYS A 145 -40.19 13.54 -22.01
N ARG A 146 -40.48 12.36 -21.45
CA ARG A 146 -41.83 11.78 -21.43
C ARG A 146 -42.79 12.46 -20.45
N VAL A 147 -42.28 13.17 -19.46
CA VAL A 147 -43.11 13.90 -18.48
C VAL A 147 -43.47 15.29 -18.98
N LEU A 148 -42.68 15.85 -19.90
CA LEU A 148 -42.88 17.19 -20.48
C LEU A 148 -43.73 17.19 -21.76
N GLU A 149 -44.08 16.02 -22.30
CA GLU A 149 -44.99 15.80 -23.44
C GLU A 149 -46.40 15.46 -22.94
#